data_AF-A0A2S8RAT8-F1
#
_entry.id   AF-A0A2S8RAT8-F1
#
_cell.length_a   1.000
_cell.length_b   1.000
_cell.length_c   1.000
_cell.angle_alpha   90.00
_cell.angle_beta   90.00
_cell.angle_gamma   90.00
#
_symmetry.space_group_name_H-M   'P 1'
#
loop_
_entity.id
_entity.type
_entity.pdbx_description
1 polymer ?
#
loop_
_entity_poly.entity_id
_entity_poly.type
_entity_poly.pdbx_seq_one_letter_code
_entity_poly.pdbx_strand_id
1 'polypeptide(L)'
;MKKRIVCFFILHIIILVCLTSCKDNADYSNKYNWETDYQYLYRRQGLPEAVTYNGDGYYFLTGDRIYYADKDNMEPVILDNRPDADYDDAESAYFTKTFNRGFITFNNGKLYILEMYEKLGDDNRVKEPARLIEMEKDGTGRKTVLTFDFFPEFIAIHRGFVYYTVRDFSKKSDLEYYLMKYNLDKRFSGEPEVVYKGELPTGAITEVFPYGNNVYFHDFDVEEGIMRTMRYDIKEETVKRIIVHNDDMETIPSFAGILNNKLLLDMWEGKDPNFERESFAYVSNLEGTDIKKLPIVINFISNIYTDDKYIYLRPVETYRRKDEYSHIKNEMAIYDLEYNLVDKVDMSKYIGISQLVSGDDDYMFIFYTTDLTTFAIDYLDKKEIGSGNLEFKNLIE
;
A
#
# COMPACT_ATOMS: atom_id res chain seq x y z
N MET A 1 -19.92 48.44 39.81
CA MET A 1 -18.73 47.55 39.77
C MET A 1 -19.06 46.08 39.55
N LYS A 2 -19.90 45.44 40.38
CA LYS A 2 -20.19 43.99 40.29
C LYS A 2 -20.69 43.49 38.91
N LYS A 3 -21.56 44.23 38.21
CA LYS A 3 -22.03 43.85 36.86
C LYS A 3 -20.94 43.87 35.77
N ARG A 4 -19.94 44.75 35.87
CA ARG A 4 -18.84 44.82 34.90
C ARG A 4 -17.87 43.65 35.05
N ILE A 5 -17.62 43.22 36.29
CA ILE A 5 -16.75 42.06 36.59
C ILE A 5 -17.39 40.76 36.08
N VAL A 6 -18.71 40.60 36.23
CA VAL A 6 -19.44 39.42 35.71
C VAL A 6 -19.39 39.37 34.17
N CYS A 7 -19.56 40.51 33.47
CA CYS A 7 -19.44 40.54 32.02
C CYS A 7 -18.02 40.20 31.53
N PHE A 8 -16.97 40.64 32.22
CA PHE A 8 -15.59 40.29 31.89
C PHE A 8 -15.28 38.81 32.11
N PHE A 9 -15.85 38.20 33.16
CA PHE A 9 -15.71 36.77 33.44
C PHE A 9 -16.43 35.90 32.40
N ILE A 10 -17.65 36.28 32.01
CA ILE A 10 -18.40 35.57 30.96
C ILE A 10 -17.70 35.69 29.61
N LEU A 11 -17.16 36.86 29.27
CA LEU A 11 -16.38 37.06 28.04
C LEU A 11 -15.09 36.23 28.04
N HIS A 12 -14.39 36.11 29.16
CA HIS A 12 -13.21 35.24 29.29
C HIS A 12 -13.57 33.76 29.15
N ILE A 13 -14.68 33.32 29.73
CA ILE A 13 -15.16 31.93 29.58
C ILE A 13 -15.55 31.64 28.13
N ILE A 14 -16.22 32.58 27.45
CA ILE A 14 -16.57 32.44 26.02
C ILE A 14 -15.30 32.38 25.16
N ILE A 15 -14.31 33.25 25.41
CA ILE A 15 -13.03 33.23 24.70
C ILE A 15 -12.26 31.92 24.98
N LEU A 16 -12.26 31.42 26.21
CA LEU A 16 -11.64 30.13 26.57
C LEU A 16 -12.34 28.94 25.89
N VAL A 17 -13.68 28.95 25.80
CA VAL A 17 -14.46 27.91 25.10
C VAL A 17 -14.25 27.98 23.59
N CYS A 18 -14.16 29.18 23.02
CA CYS A 18 -13.85 29.38 21.59
C CYS A 18 -12.41 28.99 21.24
N LEU A 19 -11.44 29.14 22.16
CA LEU A 19 -10.05 28.73 21.96
C LEU A 19 -9.83 27.21 22.15
N THR A 20 -10.74 26.49 22.82
CA THR A 20 -10.68 25.02 22.93
C THR A 20 -11.31 24.28 21.75
N SER A 21 -11.86 24.98 20.75
CA SER A 21 -12.55 24.38 19.60
C SER A 21 -11.78 24.48 18.28
N CYS A 22 -10.45 24.56 18.34
CA CYS A 22 -9.59 24.12 17.23
C CYS A 22 -9.02 22.75 17.56
N LYS A 23 -9.90 21.76 17.71
CA LYS A 23 -9.51 20.39 17.37
C LYS A 23 -9.74 20.31 15.88
N ASP A 24 -8.67 20.23 15.09
CA ASP A 24 -8.81 19.79 13.70
C ASP A 24 -9.58 18.48 13.74
N ASN A 25 -10.84 18.52 13.33
CA ASN A 25 -11.66 17.32 13.25
C ASN A 25 -11.07 16.55 12.08
N ALA A 26 -10.19 15.59 12.37
CA ALA A 26 -9.71 14.65 11.37
C ALA A 26 -10.93 14.09 10.62
N ASP A 27 -10.92 14.25 9.29
CA ASP A 27 -12.00 13.76 8.45
C ASP A 27 -11.96 12.23 8.49
N TYR A 28 -12.93 11.62 9.15
CA TYR A 28 -13.12 10.17 9.22
C TYR A 28 -14.29 9.71 8.34
N SER A 29 -14.62 10.47 7.28
CA SER A 29 -15.60 10.04 6.29
C SER A 29 -14.99 9.04 5.30
N ASN A 30 -15.79 8.21 4.64
CA ASN A 30 -15.30 7.38 3.53
C ASN A 30 -15.11 8.17 2.21
N LYS A 31 -15.14 9.51 2.26
CA LYS A 31 -14.87 10.34 1.10
C LYS A 31 -13.36 10.33 0.86
N TYR A 32 -12.96 10.10 -0.38
CA TYR A 32 -11.56 10.15 -0.80
C TYR A 32 -10.97 11.55 -0.58
N ASN A 33 -9.81 11.60 0.07
CA ASN A 33 -8.94 12.77 0.14
C ASN A 33 -7.60 12.47 -0.52
N TRP A 34 -7.29 13.15 -1.64
CA TRP A 34 -6.07 12.89 -2.40
C TRP A 34 -4.78 13.20 -1.63
N GLU A 35 -4.80 14.06 -0.61
CA GLU A 35 -3.60 14.39 0.18
C GLU A 35 -3.21 13.28 1.17
N THR A 36 -4.17 12.42 1.55
CA THR A 36 -4.00 11.46 2.66
C THR A 36 -4.40 10.03 2.35
N ASP A 37 -5.18 9.80 1.29
CA ASP A 37 -5.82 8.50 1.03
C ASP A 37 -5.32 7.83 -0.27
N TYR A 38 -4.48 8.49 -1.08
CA TYR A 38 -4.16 8.02 -2.44
C TYR A 38 -3.31 6.73 -2.49
N GLN A 39 -2.72 6.29 -1.36
CA GLN A 39 -1.84 5.13 -1.29
C GLN A 39 -2.46 3.86 -1.89
N TYR A 40 -3.79 3.68 -1.76
CA TYR A 40 -4.47 2.49 -2.26
C TYR A 40 -4.33 2.28 -3.78
N LEU A 41 -4.16 3.36 -4.56
CA LEU A 41 -3.95 3.31 -6.02
C LEU A 41 -2.54 2.85 -6.39
N TYR A 42 -1.58 3.02 -5.47
CA TYR A 42 -0.16 2.73 -5.68
C TYR A 42 0.29 1.43 -5.00
N ARG A 43 -0.66 0.65 -4.50
CA ARG A 43 -0.43 -0.64 -3.86
C ARG A 43 0.35 -1.59 -4.77
N ARG A 44 1.34 -2.27 -4.19
CA ARG A 44 2.00 -3.44 -4.75
C ARG A 44 1.57 -4.67 -3.96
N GLN A 45 1.11 -5.71 -4.65
CA GLN A 45 0.59 -6.89 -3.95
C GLN A 45 1.73 -7.59 -3.20
N GLY A 46 1.57 -7.75 -1.89
CA GLY A 46 2.57 -8.40 -1.02
C GLY A 46 3.90 -7.66 -0.85
N LEU A 47 4.01 -6.39 -1.25
CA LEU A 47 5.22 -5.57 -1.09
C LEU A 47 4.86 -4.14 -0.68
N PRO A 48 5.73 -3.44 0.07
CA PRO A 48 5.53 -2.02 0.34
C PRO A 48 5.54 -1.15 -0.94
N GLU A 49 4.91 0.01 -0.85
CA GLU A 49 4.78 0.99 -1.92
C GLU A 49 6.15 1.51 -2.38
N ALA A 50 6.43 1.39 -3.68
CA ALA A 50 7.67 1.89 -4.29
C ALA A 50 7.43 3.07 -5.23
N VAL A 51 6.19 3.55 -5.33
CA VAL A 51 5.78 4.72 -6.10
C VAL A 51 4.73 5.52 -5.35
N THR A 52 4.78 6.83 -5.51
CA THR A 52 3.78 7.75 -4.95
C THR A 52 3.58 8.96 -5.85
N TYR A 53 2.43 9.63 -5.72
CA TYR A 53 2.06 10.83 -6.47
C TYR A 53 1.84 12.01 -5.53
N ASN A 54 2.32 13.19 -5.94
CA ASN A 54 2.24 14.41 -5.13
C ASN A 54 1.31 15.49 -5.69
N GLY A 55 0.56 15.20 -6.76
CA GLY A 55 -0.27 16.17 -7.48
C GLY A 55 0.35 16.70 -8.79
N ASP A 56 1.67 16.73 -8.87
CA ASP A 56 2.41 17.32 -10.00
C ASP A 56 3.29 16.28 -10.73
N GLY A 57 3.64 15.19 -10.05
CA GLY A 57 4.47 14.13 -10.59
C GLY A 57 4.58 12.93 -9.66
N TYR A 58 5.42 11.98 -10.06
CA TYR A 58 5.57 10.69 -9.40
C TYR A 58 6.97 10.55 -8.80
N TYR A 59 7.04 10.00 -7.59
CA TYR A 59 8.31 9.58 -7.00
C TYR A 59 8.41 8.08 -7.05
N PHE A 60 9.58 7.57 -7.40
CA PHE A 60 9.89 6.14 -7.46
C PHE A 60 11.08 5.84 -6.55
N LEU A 61 10.92 4.88 -5.66
CA LEU A 61 12.02 4.33 -4.87
C LEU A 61 12.49 3.04 -5.54
N THR A 62 13.66 3.09 -6.18
CA THR A 62 14.27 1.92 -6.82
C THR A 62 15.75 1.81 -6.45
N GLY A 63 16.17 0.61 -6.06
CA GLY A 63 17.47 0.38 -5.44
C GLY A 63 17.63 1.16 -4.12
N ASP A 64 18.50 2.16 -4.16
CA ASP A 64 18.84 3.06 -3.06
C ASP A 64 18.53 4.53 -3.38
N ARG A 65 17.85 4.83 -4.49
CA ARG A 65 17.60 6.19 -4.96
C ARG A 65 16.12 6.52 -5.08
N ILE A 66 15.79 7.80 -4.91
CA ILE A 66 14.50 8.35 -5.27
C ILE A 66 14.62 9.03 -6.63
N TYR A 67 13.73 8.67 -7.55
CA TYR A 67 13.55 9.35 -8.83
C TYR A 67 12.26 10.15 -8.78
N TYR A 68 12.24 11.33 -9.38
CA TYR A 68 11.05 12.13 -9.60
C TYR A 68 10.80 12.26 -11.09
N ALA A 69 9.60 11.92 -11.56
CA ALA A 69 9.16 12.19 -12.93
C ALA A 69 8.01 13.18 -12.90
N ASP A 70 8.15 14.28 -13.64
CA ASP A 70 7.05 15.21 -13.87
C ASP A 70 5.94 14.53 -14.68
N LYS A 71 4.68 14.78 -14.31
CA LYS A 71 3.53 14.07 -14.88
C LYS A 71 3.31 14.36 -16.37
N ASP A 72 3.69 15.53 -16.84
CA ASP A 72 3.41 15.96 -18.21
C ASP A 72 4.42 15.38 -19.21
N ASN A 73 5.66 15.15 -18.79
CA ASN A 73 6.73 14.66 -19.67
C ASN A 73 7.23 13.24 -19.36
N MET A 74 6.97 12.72 -18.15
CA MET A 74 7.44 11.41 -17.70
C MET A 74 8.96 11.20 -17.86
N GLU A 75 9.76 12.27 -17.70
CA GLU A 75 11.22 12.22 -17.73
C GLU A 75 11.78 12.21 -16.29
N PRO A 76 12.27 11.06 -15.79
CA PRO A 76 12.70 10.95 -14.40
C PRO A 76 14.07 11.62 -14.18
N VAL A 77 14.18 12.33 -13.05
CA VAL A 77 15.43 12.86 -12.51
C VAL A 77 15.72 12.22 -11.15
N ILE A 78 16.99 11.99 -10.83
CA ILE A 78 17.37 11.53 -9.48
C ILE A 78 17.23 12.69 -8.51
N LEU A 79 16.51 12.45 -7.41
CA LEU A 79 16.34 13.42 -6.34
C LEU A 79 17.58 13.42 -5.44
N ASP A 80 18.07 14.60 -5.10
CA ASP A 80 19.16 14.75 -4.14
C ASP A 80 18.59 14.69 -2.71
N ASN A 81 18.75 13.53 -2.08
CA ASN A 81 18.31 13.22 -0.72
C ASN A 81 19.48 13.12 0.28
N ARG A 82 20.63 13.70 -0.06
CA ARG A 82 21.77 13.76 0.85
C ARG A 82 21.36 14.42 2.16
N PRO A 83 21.80 13.93 3.32
CA PRO A 83 21.65 14.68 4.56
C PRO A 83 22.22 16.09 4.39
N ASP A 84 21.51 17.12 4.85
CA ASP A 84 21.81 18.55 4.60
C ASP A 84 23.24 19.03 5.02
N ALA A 85 24.06 18.15 5.60
CA ALA A 85 25.42 18.41 6.08
C ALA A 85 26.53 17.66 5.31
N ASP A 86 26.22 16.85 4.29
CA ASP A 86 27.19 15.99 3.61
C ASP A 86 27.24 16.24 2.09
N TYR A 87 27.89 17.35 1.70
CA TYR A 87 28.04 17.75 0.30
C TYR A 87 29.32 17.23 -0.37
N ASP A 88 30.24 16.66 0.41
CA ASP A 88 31.59 16.28 -0.05
C ASP A 88 31.64 14.90 -0.74
N ASP A 89 30.58 14.10 -0.63
CA ASP A 89 30.47 12.82 -1.32
C ASP A 89 29.35 12.84 -2.37
N ALA A 90 29.71 12.78 -3.65
CA ALA A 90 28.73 12.68 -4.75
C ALA A 90 27.97 11.35 -4.74
N GLU A 91 28.45 10.38 -3.95
CA GLU A 91 27.84 9.06 -3.71
C GLU A 91 26.95 9.03 -2.45
N SER A 92 26.35 10.14 -2.00
CA SER A 92 25.56 10.16 -0.74
C SER A 92 24.04 10.32 -0.92
N ALA A 93 23.54 10.37 -2.16
CA ALA A 93 22.11 10.39 -2.49
C ALA A 93 21.45 8.98 -2.35
N TYR A 94 21.85 8.23 -1.32
CA TYR A 94 21.45 6.85 -1.13
C TYR A 94 20.66 6.66 0.17
N PHE A 95 19.64 5.81 0.10
CA PHE A 95 19.09 5.12 1.25
C PHE A 95 19.68 3.73 1.32
N THR A 96 20.06 3.30 2.52
CA THR A 96 20.66 1.98 2.78
C THR A 96 19.87 0.86 2.10
N LYS A 97 20.56 0.04 1.29
CA LYS A 97 20.04 -1.01 0.38
C LYS A 97 18.66 -1.55 0.77
N THR A 98 17.61 -0.99 0.19
CA THR A 98 16.23 -1.46 0.34
C THR A 98 15.88 -2.51 -0.71
N PHE A 99 16.64 -3.62 -0.79
CA PHE A 99 16.38 -4.64 -1.82
C PHE A 99 14.93 -5.14 -1.72
N ASN A 100 14.08 -4.76 -2.68
CA ASN A 100 12.65 -5.07 -2.78
C ASN A 100 11.76 -4.71 -1.57
N ARG A 101 12.29 -3.99 -0.57
CA ARG A 101 11.59 -3.64 0.68
C ARG A 101 11.43 -2.14 0.87
N GLY A 102 11.75 -1.34 -0.15
CA GLY A 102 11.59 0.11 -0.09
C GLY A 102 10.13 0.51 0.13
N PHE A 103 9.92 1.54 0.94
CA PHE A 103 8.63 2.21 1.13
C PHE A 103 8.81 3.69 0.79
N ILE A 104 7.96 4.23 -0.07
CA ILE A 104 7.85 5.66 -0.34
C ILE A 104 6.39 6.08 -0.43
N THR A 105 6.04 7.17 0.25
CA THR A 105 4.71 7.76 0.20
C THR A 105 4.78 9.27 0.38
N PHE A 106 4.00 10.01 -0.39
CA PHE A 106 3.56 11.35 -0.09
C PHE A 106 2.44 11.34 0.98
N ASN A 107 2.36 12.32 1.87
CA ASN A 107 1.19 12.53 2.73
C ASN A 107 1.22 13.97 3.22
N ASN A 108 0.12 14.71 3.07
CA ASN A 108 0.00 16.09 3.56
C ASN A 108 1.19 17.00 3.21
N GLY A 109 1.64 16.97 1.95
CA GLY A 109 2.72 17.84 1.49
C GLY A 109 4.13 17.33 1.72
N LYS A 110 4.33 16.18 2.39
CA LYS A 110 5.65 15.62 2.72
C LYS A 110 5.85 14.27 2.08
N LEU A 111 7.11 13.95 1.79
CA LEU A 111 7.53 12.59 1.43
C LEU A 111 7.94 11.83 2.70
N TYR A 112 7.62 10.55 2.72
CA TYR A 112 7.99 9.62 3.76
C TYR A 112 8.61 8.39 3.15
N ILE A 113 9.66 7.88 3.80
CA ILE A 113 10.31 6.63 3.40
C ILE A 113 10.71 5.78 4.60
N LEU A 114 10.94 4.49 4.37
CA LEU A 114 11.65 3.64 5.31
C LEU A 114 13.14 3.58 5.00
N GLU A 115 13.95 3.92 6.00
CA GLU A 115 15.40 3.77 5.97
C GLU A 115 15.81 2.65 6.93
N MET A 116 16.38 1.57 6.39
CA MET A 116 16.97 0.50 7.19
C MET A 116 18.35 0.92 7.68
N TYR A 117 18.77 0.51 8.87
CA TYR A 117 20.16 0.69 9.30
C TYR A 117 20.64 -0.52 10.07
N GLU A 118 21.92 -0.85 9.97
CA GLU A 118 22.46 -1.99 10.70
C GLU A 118 22.75 -1.60 12.16
N LYS A 119 22.34 -2.46 13.08
CA LYS A 119 22.70 -2.33 14.50
C LYS A 119 23.13 -3.68 15.03
N LEU A 120 24.32 -3.74 15.64
CA LEU A 120 24.74 -4.94 16.36
C LEU A 120 23.90 -5.07 17.63
N GLY A 121 23.19 -6.19 17.77
CA GLY A 121 22.41 -6.53 18.96
C GLY A 121 23.30 -7.02 20.11
N ASP A 122 22.75 -7.03 21.32
CA ASP A 122 23.43 -7.51 22.53
C ASP A 122 23.83 -9.01 22.45
N ASP A 123 23.23 -9.76 21.52
CA ASP A 123 23.53 -11.17 21.23
C ASP A 123 24.57 -11.35 20.10
N ASN A 124 25.27 -10.28 19.72
CA ASN A 124 26.20 -10.22 18.58
C ASN A 124 25.57 -10.58 17.22
N ARG A 125 24.24 -10.49 17.08
CA ARG A 125 23.57 -10.63 15.79
C ARG A 125 23.29 -9.26 15.20
N VAL A 126 23.43 -9.14 13.88
CA VAL A 126 22.99 -7.94 13.16
C VAL A 126 21.47 -7.90 13.22
N LYS A 127 20.93 -6.82 13.78
CA LYS A 127 19.52 -6.47 13.68
C LYS A 127 19.37 -5.49 12.53
N GLU A 128 18.22 -5.54 11.88
CA GLU A 128 17.80 -4.65 10.79
C GLU A 128 16.65 -3.74 11.27
N PRO A 129 16.89 -2.80 12.20
CA PRO A 129 15.93 -1.78 12.54
C PRO A 129 15.68 -0.82 11.36
N ALA A 130 14.60 -0.07 11.46
CA ALA A 130 14.23 0.92 10.46
C ALA A 130 13.86 2.26 11.09
N ARG A 131 13.87 3.32 10.29
CA ARG A 131 13.36 4.64 10.63
C ARG A 131 12.40 5.10 9.56
N LEU A 132 11.27 5.68 9.98
CA LEU A 132 10.42 6.46 9.10
C LEU A 132 11.02 7.86 8.99
N ILE A 133 11.48 8.23 7.80
CA ILE A 133 12.05 9.54 7.51
C ILE A 133 11.00 10.36 6.79
N GLU A 134 10.75 11.57 7.28
CA GLU A 134 9.99 12.63 6.60
C GLU A 134 10.96 13.56 5.87
N MET A 135 10.60 14.05 4.69
CA MET A 135 11.35 15.06 3.92
C MET A 135 10.42 15.94 3.08
N GLU A 136 10.97 17.05 2.57
CA GLU A 136 10.29 17.91 1.60
C GLU A 136 10.17 17.23 0.22
N LYS A 137 9.34 17.81 -0.66
CA LYS A 137 9.15 17.33 -2.05
C LYS A 137 10.45 17.27 -2.87
N ASP A 138 11.44 18.09 -2.52
CA ASP A 138 12.73 18.16 -3.21
C ASP A 138 13.79 17.22 -2.60
N GLY A 139 13.44 16.44 -1.56
CA GLY A 139 14.34 15.50 -0.89
C GLY A 139 15.09 16.09 0.32
N THR A 140 14.99 17.40 0.54
CA THR A 140 15.69 18.11 1.63
C THR A 140 14.97 18.00 2.97
N GLY A 141 15.62 18.44 4.05
CA GLY A 141 14.96 18.60 5.36
C GLY A 141 14.65 17.26 6.04
N ARG A 142 15.46 16.24 5.79
CA ARG A 142 15.28 14.88 6.30
C ARG A 142 15.15 14.85 7.82
N LYS A 143 14.09 14.21 8.32
CA LYS A 143 13.82 14.08 9.76
C LYS A 143 13.26 12.70 10.10
N THR A 144 13.87 12.01 11.05
CA THR A 144 13.27 10.80 11.63
C THR A 144 12.03 11.17 12.45
N VAL A 145 10.89 10.57 12.11
CA VAL A 145 9.61 10.77 12.81
C VAL A 145 9.19 9.55 13.64
N LEU A 146 9.66 8.35 13.28
CA LEU A 146 9.42 7.11 14.03
C LEU A 146 10.62 6.17 13.86
N THR A 147 10.97 5.41 14.89
CA THR A 147 12.00 4.37 14.85
C THR A 147 11.37 3.03 15.18
N PHE A 148 11.80 1.99 14.47
CA PHE A 148 11.33 0.62 14.63
C PHE A 148 12.50 -0.26 15.07
N ASP A 149 12.26 -1.13 16.04
CA ASP A 149 13.27 -2.11 16.48
C ASP A 149 13.58 -3.18 15.41
N PHE A 150 12.66 -3.35 14.45
CA PHE A 150 12.75 -4.24 13.31
C PHE A 150 12.14 -3.57 12.08
N PHE A 151 12.59 -3.95 10.89
CA PHE A 151 11.97 -3.51 9.64
C PHE A 151 10.50 -3.96 9.57
N PRO A 152 9.52 -3.03 9.50
CA PRO A 152 8.11 -3.41 9.39
C PRO A 152 7.86 -4.03 8.00
N GLU A 153 7.22 -5.21 7.97
CA GLU A 153 6.97 -5.91 6.71
C GLU A 153 5.92 -5.20 5.86
N PHE A 154 4.90 -4.65 6.50
CA PHE A 154 3.87 -3.82 5.88
C PHE A 154 3.71 -2.53 6.68
N ILE A 155 3.59 -1.42 5.96
CA ILE A 155 3.41 -0.08 6.50
C ILE A 155 2.49 0.72 5.58
N ALA A 156 1.68 1.61 6.15
CA ALA A 156 0.89 2.58 5.41
C ALA A 156 0.78 3.88 6.22
N ILE A 157 0.58 5.01 5.55
CA ILE A 157 0.34 6.30 6.20
C ILE A 157 -0.97 6.86 5.69
N HIS A 158 -1.94 6.98 6.59
CA HIS A 158 -3.29 7.37 6.26
C HIS A 158 -3.84 8.34 7.31
N ARG A 159 -4.29 9.51 6.83
CA ARG A 159 -4.97 10.54 7.65
C ARG A 159 -4.26 10.86 8.98
N GLY A 160 -2.95 11.10 8.91
CA GLY A 160 -2.14 11.47 10.08
C GLY A 160 -1.71 10.29 10.97
N PHE A 161 -2.00 9.05 10.58
CA PHE A 161 -1.56 7.85 11.30
C PHE A 161 -0.63 6.99 10.45
N VAL A 162 0.37 6.41 11.08
CA VAL A 162 1.17 5.31 10.53
C VAL A 162 0.57 4.01 11.04
N TYR A 163 0.23 3.11 10.14
CA TYR A 163 -0.16 1.74 10.44
C TYR A 163 0.96 0.81 10.00
N TYR A 164 1.40 -0.10 10.85
CA TYR A 164 2.51 -0.99 10.50
C TYR A 164 2.44 -2.32 11.25
N THR A 165 3.03 -3.35 10.65
CA THR A 165 3.07 -4.69 11.24
C THR A 165 4.33 -4.92 12.05
N VAL A 166 4.19 -5.70 13.13
CA VAL A 166 5.30 -6.20 13.93
C VAL A 166 5.17 -7.71 14.03
N ARG A 167 6.29 -8.41 13.87
CA ARG A 167 6.40 -9.86 14.11
C ARG A 167 7.64 -10.13 14.97
N ASP A 168 7.41 -10.56 16.22
CA ASP A 168 8.49 -10.83 17.16
C ASP A 168 8.95 -12.29 17.06
N PHE A 169 10.14 -12.50 16.51
CA PHE A 169 10.78 -13.82 16.41
C PHE A 169 11.63 -14.18 17.65
N SER A 170 11.72 -13.30 18.66
CA SER A 170 12.63 -13.45 19.80
C SER A 170 12.21 -14.57 20.77
N LYS A 171 10.95 -15.00 20.73
CA LYS A 171 10.42 -16.07 21.58
C LYS A 171 10.17 -17.32 20.75
N LYS A 172 11.04 -18.32 20.90
CA LYS A 172 10.92 -19.65 20.24
C LYS A 172 9.64 -20.44 20.58
N SER A 173 8.72 -19.93 21.41
CA SER A 173 7.48 -20.63 21.80
C SER A 173 6.21 -19.80 21.75
N ASP A 174 6.28 -18.46 21.72
CA ASP A 174 5.11 -17.58 21.68
C ASP A 174 5.33 -16.53 20.57
N LEU A 175 5.00 -16.89 19.33
CA LEU A 175 4.99 -15.94 18.22
C LEU A 175 3.99 -14.82 18.52
N GLU A 176 4.48 -13.60 18.68
CA GLU A 176 3.62 -12.43 18.85
C GLU A 176 3.71 -11.54 17.62
N TYR A 177 2.55 -11.21 17.04
CA TYR A 177 2.45 -10.34 15.89
C TYR A 177 1.27 -9.39 16.02
N TYR A 178 1.45 -8.16 15.53
CA TYR A 178 0.59 -7.04 15.84
C TYR A 178 0.39 -6.12 14.63
N LEU A 179 -0.78 -5.51 14.55
CA LEU A 179 -0.98 -4.26 13.83
C LEU A 179 -0.84 -3.11 14.82
N MET A 180 0.08 -2.21 14.53
CA MET A 180 0.37 -1.03 15.34
C MET A 180 -0.17 0.23 14.65
N LYS A 181 -0.53 1.23 15.44
CA LYS A 181 -0.95 2.58 15.01
C LYS A 181 -0.09 3.61 15.71
N TYR A 182 0.43 4.59 14.98
CA TYR A 182 1.16 5.72 15.52
C TYR A 182 0.60 7.03 14.99
N ASN A 183 0.35 8.00 15.87
CA ASN A 183 -0.16 9.31 15.48
C ASN A 183 1.01 10.25 15.12
N LEU A 184 1.09 10.68 13.85
CA LEU A 184 2.13 11.56 13.33
C LEU A 184 2.12 12.98 13.93
N ASP A 185 1.04 13.42 14.57
CA ASP A 185 0.97 14.72 15.24
C ASP A 185 1.58 14.68 16.65
N LYS A 186 1.61 13.50 17.29
CA LYS A 186 2.20 13.30 18.62
C LYS A 186 3.71 13.06 18.57
N ARG A 187 4.41 13.67 17.60
CA ARG A 187 5.85 13.46 17.36
C ARG A 187 6.65 13.54 18.65
N PHE A 188 7.55 12.59 18.87
CA PHE A 188 8.47 12.52 20.02
C PHE A 188 7.84 12.28 21.41
N SER A 189 6.51 12.33 21.56
CA SER A 189 5.83 12.10 22.84
C SER A 189 4.75 11.02 22.80
N GLY A 190 4.31 10.62 21.61
CA GLY A 190 3.39 9.52 21.41
C GLY A 190 4.13 8.18 21.40
N GLU A 191 3.52 7.16 21.99
CA GLU A 191 3.92 5.77 21.82
C GLU A 191 3.00 5.10 20.79
N PRO A 192 3.50 4.13 20.00
CA PRO A 192 2.63 3.32 19.16
C PRO A 192 1.61 2.52 19.98
N GLU A 193 0.39 2.44 19.46
CA GLU A 193 -0.75 1.74 20.06
C GLU A 193 -1.00 0.41 19.34
N VAL A 194 -1.29 -0.66 20.08
CA VAL A 194 -1.69 -1.94 19.49
C VAL A 194 -3.14 -1.82 19.01
N VAL A 195 -3.37 -1.96 17.70
CA VAL A 195 -4.71 -2.03 17.09
C VAL A 195 -5.25 -3.45 17.13
N TYR A 196 -4.40 -4.42 16.82
CA TYR A 196 -4.75 -5.82 16.77
C TYR A 196 -3.57 -6.68 17.24
N LYS A 197 -3.88 -7.71 18.04
CA LYS A 197 -2.95 -8.77 18.39
C LYS A 197 -3.43 -10.05 17.70
N GLY A 198 -2.54 -10.66 16.93
CA GLY A 198 -2.81 -11.91 16.26
C GLY A 198 -3.01 -13.09 17.21
N GLU A 199 -3.86 -14.04 16.79
CA GLU A 199 -4.24 -15.20 17.61
C GLU A 199 -3.89 -16.54 16.94
N LEU A 200 -3.51 -16.54 15.66
CA LEU A 200 -3.10 -17.74 14.93
C LEU A 200 -1.73 -18.26 15.39
N PRO A 201 -1.54 -19.57 15.61
CA PRO A 201 -0.31 -20.16 16.14
C PRO A 201 0.95 -19.87 15.33
N THR A 202 0.84 -19.87 13.99
CA THR A 202 1.95 -19.53 13.09
C THR A 202 1.70 -18.24 12.31
N GLY A 203 0.94 -17.34 12.94
CA GLY A 203 0.36 -16.20 12.25
C GLY A 203 1.33 -15.12 11.81
N ALA A 204 0.86 -14.35 10.83
CA ALA A 204 1.44 -13.08 10.42
C ALA A 204 0.31 -12.16 9.96
N ILE A 205 0.49 -10.85 10.11
CA ILE A 205 -0.37 -9.90 9.42
C ILE A 205 0.24 -9.61 8.07
N THR A 206 -0.51 -9.91 7.01
CA THR A 206 -0.11 -9.60 5.65
C THR A 206 -0.97 -8.47 5.11
N GLU A 207 -0.32 -7.53 4.43
CA GLU A 207 -0.94 -6.34 3.86
C GLU A 207 -1.52 -5.37 4.91
N VAL A 208 -1.38 -4.07 4.65
CA VAL A 208 -2.04 -3.02 5.43
C VAL A 208 -2.60 -2.04 4.42
N PHE A 209 -3.92 -1.98 4.34
CA PHE A 209 -4.62 -1.31 3.26
C PHE A 209 -5.63 -0.30 3.82
N PRO A 210 -5.21 0.95 4.03
CA PRO A 210 -6.11 2.00 4.49
C PRO A 210 -6.99 2.53 3.34
N TYR A 211 -8.26 2.76 3.64
CA TYR A 211 -9.19 3.46 2.75
C TYR A 211 -10.35 4.07 3.53
N GLY A 212 -10.59 5.38 3.36
CA GLY A 212 -11.67 6.08 4.06
C GLY A 212 -11.49 6.02 5.59
N ASN A 213 -12.51 5.57 6.30
CA ASN A 213 -12.47 5.36 7.76
C ASN A 213 -11.92 3.98 8.17
N ASN A 214 -11.26 3.26 7.26
CA ASN A 214 -10.98 1.84 7.44
C ASN A 214 -9.51 1.55 7.22
N VAL A 215 -9.00 0.58 7.97
CA VAL A 215 -7.75 -0.13 7.66
C VAL A 215 -8.06 -1.60 7.52
N TYR A 216 -7.86 -2.12 6.32
CA TYR A 216 -8.02 -3.53 6.00
C TYR A 216 -6.67 -4.24 6.08
N PHE A 217 -6.67 -5.49 6.53
CA PHE A 217 -5.47 -6.31 6.62
C PHE A 217 -5.83 -7.79 6.65
N HIS A 218 -4.87 -8.67 6.38
CA HIS A 218 -5.07 -10.12 6.49
C HIS A 218 -4.37 -10.65 7.74
N ASP A 219 -5.08 -11.47 8.52
CA ASP A 219 -4.52 -12.30 9.59
C ASP A 219 -4.34 -13.72 9.01
N PHE A 220 -3.09 -14.12 8.77
CA PHE A 220 -2.73 -15.30 7.98
C PHE A 220 -1.96 -16.33 8.80
N ASP A 221 -2.42 -17.58 8.82
CA ASP A 221 -1.67 -18.72 9.37
C ASP A 221 -0.83 -19.37 8.26
N VAL A 222 0.49 -19.37 8.44
CA VAL A 222 1.43 -19.81 7.41
C VAL A 222 1.38 -21.31 7.20
N GLU A 223 1.22 -22.09 8.26
CA GLU A 223 1.23 -23.55 8.20
C GLU A 223 -0.12 -24.12 7.73
N GLU A 224 -1.22 -23.56 8.24
CA GLU A 224 -2.58 -24.03 7.91
C GLU A 224 -3.13 -23.39 6.63
N GLY A 225 -2.46 -22.35 6.10
CA GLY A 225 -2.91 -21.61 4.93
C GLY A 225 -4.24 -20.87 5.14
N ILE A 226 -4.61 -20.61 6.40
CA ILE A 226 -5.85 -19.91 6.77
C ILE A 226 -5.61 -18.41 6.60
N MET A 227 -6.45 -17.74 5.80
CA MET A 227 -6.42 -16.28 5.68
C MET A 227 -7.73 -15.68 6.18
N ARG A 228 -7.64 -14.75 7.12
CA ARG A 228 -8.77 -14.00 7.66
C ARG A 228 -8.68 -12.56 7.23
N THR A 229 -9.72 -12.11 6.57
CA THR A 229 -9.84 -10.71 6.18
C THR A 229 -10.36 -9.88 7.36
N MET A 230 -9.57 -8.89 7.78
CA MET A 230 -9.83 -8.06 8.95
C MET A 230 -10.05 -6.61 8.54
N ARG A 231 -10.87 -5.90 9.32
CA ARG A 231 -11.14 -4.47 9.18
C ARG A 231 -11.02 -3.79 10.54
N TYR A 232 -10.20 -2.75 10.62
CA TYR A 232 -10.18 -1.78 11.70
C TYR A 232 -10.97 -0.53 11.29
N ASP A 233 -12.01 -0.19 12.06
CA ASP A 233 -12.73 1.08 11.96
C ASP A 233 -11.98 2.14 12.77
N ILE A 234 -11.45 3.16 12.10
CA ILE A 234 -10.58 4.17 12.71
C ILE A 234 -11.35 5.03 13.72
N LYS A 235 -12.60 5.36 13.41
CA LYS A 235 -13.46 6.22 14.22
C LYS A 235 -14.00 5.50 15.46
N GLU A 236 -14.49 4.28 15.29
CA GLU A 236 -15.06 3.49 16.39
C GLU A 236 -13.97 2.73 17.16
N GLU A 237 -12.74 2.71 16.64
CA GLU A 237 -11.59 1.99 17.19
C GLU A 237 -11.87 0.50 17.42
N THR A 238 -12.59 -0.13 16.49
CA THR A 238 -12.95 -1.56 16.58
C THR A 238 -12.36 -2.37 15.45
N VAL A 239 -11.91 -3.60 15.75
CA VAL A 239 -11.47 -4.58 14.77
C VAL A 239 -12.52 -5.66 14.61
N LYS A 240 -12.84 -6.03 13.36
CA LYS A 240 -13.76 -7.12 13.04
C LYS A 240 -13.19 -7.96 11.90
N ARG A 241 -13.39 -9.28 11.98
CA ARG A 241 -13.30 -10.14 10.80
C ARG A 241 -14.45 -9.77 9.88
N ILE A 242 -14.13 -9.48 8.63
CA ILE A 242 -15.12 -9.24 7.58
C ILE A 242 -15.04 -10.39 6.57
N ILE A 243 -16.09 -10.53 5.76
CA ILE A 243 -16.15 -11.61 4.76
C ILE A 243 -15.96 -12.98 5.46
N VAL A 244 -16.80 -13.23 6.47
CA VAL A 244 -16.79 -14.48 7.25
C VAL A 244 -17.32 -15.60 6.38
N HIS A 245 -16.43 -16.47 5.93
CA HIS A 245 -16.79 -17.73 5.32
C HIS A 245 -16.93 -18.79 6.40
N ASN A 246 -17.85 -19.75 6.19
CA ASN A 246 -17.87 -20.96 7.00
C ASN A 246 -16.53 -21.67 6.82
N ASP A 247 -15.91 -22.11 7.92
CA ASP A 247 -14.61 -22.79 7.93
C ASP A 247 -14.59 -24.13 7.12
N ASP A 248 -15.73 -24.51 6.55
CA ASP A 248 -15.95 -25.67 5.68
C ASP A 248 -15.80 -25.37 4.17
N MET A 249 -15.71 -24.10 3.74
CA MET A 249 -15.52 -23.75 2.33
C MET A 249 -14.05 -23.57 1.96
N GLU A 250 -13.69 -24.12 0.80
CA GLU A 250 -12.36 -24.06 0.20
C GLU A 250 -12.00 -22.64 -0.27
N THR A 251 -12.94 -21.69 -0.35
CA THR A 251 -12.68 -20.33 -0.86
C THR A 251 -11.91 -19.42 0.10
N ILE A 252 -10.75 -18.93 -0.32
CA ILE A 252 -9.93 -17.92 0.37
C ILE A 252 -10.20 -16.55 -0.28
N PRO A 253 -10.95 -15.64 0.37
CA PRO A 253 -11.16 -14.29 -0.13
C PRO A 253 -9.92 -13.41 0.12
N SER A 254 -9.48 -12.69 -0.91
CA SER A 254 -8.40 -11.70 -0.86
C SER A 254 -8.87 -10.37 -1.42
N PHE A 255 -8.26 -9.28 -0.96
CA PHE A 255 -8.50 -7.94 -1.52
C PHE A 255 -7.71 -7.72 -2.79
N ALA A 256 -8.44 -7.43 -3.87
CA ALA A 256 -7.85 -6.95 -5.11
C ALA A 256 -7.69 -5.42 -5.11
N GLY A 257 -8.63 -4.67 -4.50
CA GLY A 257 -8.53 -3.22 -4.39
C GLY A 257 -9.84 -2.54 -4.01
N ILE A 258 -9.93 -1.23 -4.29
CA ILE A 258 -11.17 -0.45 -4.16
C ILE A 258 -11.69 -0.11 -5.55
N LEU A 259 -12.95 -0.41 -5.81
CA LEU A 259 -13.64 -0.06 -7.05
C LEU A 259 -14.88 0.75 -6.71
N ASN A 260 -14.85 2.06 -6.97
CA ASN A 260 -16.00 2.95 -6.75
C ASN A 260 -16.62 2.82 -5.34
N ASN A 261 -15.78 2.98 -4.31
CA ASN A 261 -16.16 2.90 -2.90
C ASN A 261 -16.72 1.52 -2.46
N LYS A 262 -16.30 0.46 -3.14
CA LYS A 262 -16.56 -0.95 -2.81
C LYS A 262 -15.26 -1.71 -2.73
N LEU A 263 -15.25 -2.78 -1.94
CA LEU A 263 -14.12 -3.71 -1.91
C LEU A 263 -14.21 -4.60 -3.15
N LEU A 264 -13.15 -4.61 -3.96
CA LEU A 264 -12.97 -5.59 -5.03
C LEU A 264 -12.26 -6.80 -4.43
N LEU A 265 -12.86 -7.98 -4.63
CA LEU A 265 -12.47 -9.23 -4.00
C LEU A 265 -12.11 -10.25 -5.07
N ASP A 266 -11.00 -10.95 -4.83
CA ASP A 266 -10.66 -12.20 -5.48
C ASP A 266 -10.98 -13.35 -4.52
N MET A 267 -11.80 -14.31 -4.95
CA MET A 267 -12.17 -15.46 -4.11
C MET A 267 -11.64 -16.74 -4.74
N TRP A 268 -10.59 -17.28 -4.14
CA TRP A 268 -9.90 -18.46 -4.66
C TRP A 268 -10.41 -19.73 -4.00
N GLU A 269 -11.08 -20.61 -4.75
CA GLU A 269 -11.43 -21.97 -4.31
C GLU A 269 -10.14 -22.82 -4.13
N GLY A 270 -9.81 -23.08 -2.88
CA GLY A 270 -8.56 -23.62 -2.42
C GLY A 270 -8.61 -25.10 -2.09
N LYS A 271 -8.07 -25.88 -3.02
CA LYS A 271 -7.52 -27.25 -2.94
C LYS A 271 -7.40 -27.87 -4.34
N ASP A 272 -8.10 -27.31 -5.33
CA ASP A 272 -7.99 -27.73 -6.72
C ASP A 272 -6.69 -27.18 -7.36
N PRO A 273 -5.75 -28.06 -7.79
CA PRO A 273 -4.54 -27.66 -8.50
C PRO A 273 -4.81 -27.21 -9.95
N ASN A 274 -6.05 -27.29 -10.45
CA ASN A 274 -6.41 -26.78 -11.76
C ASN A 274 -6.49 -25.25 -11.75
N PHE A 275 -5.51 -24.62 -12.39
CA PHE A 275 -5.43 -23.17 -12.52
C PHE A 275 -6.24 -22.62 -13.70
N GLU A 276 -6.65 -23.49 -14.63
CA GLU A 276 -7.53 -23.16 -15.76
C GLU A 276 -8.96 -23.58 -15.40
N ARG A 277 -9.63 -22.70 -14.67
CA ARG A 277 -11.02 -22.86 -14.23
C ARG A 277 -11.76 -21.55 -14.35
N GLU A 278 -13.07 -21.65 -14.53
CA GLU A 278 -13.95 -20.50 -14.55
C GLU A 278 -14.06 -19.93 -13.12
N SER A 279 -13.46 -18.76 -12.89
CA SER A 279 -13.59 -17.97 -11.67
C SER A 279 -14.13 -16.58 -11.97
N PHE A 280 -14.43 -15.83 -10.92
CA PHE A 280 -15.06 -14.52 -11.02
C PHE A 280 -14.46 -13.57 -10.00
N ALA A 281 -14.43 -12.29 -10.36
CA ALA A 281 -14.24 -11.22 -9.39
C ALA A 281 -15.56 -10.93 -8.65
N TYR A 282 -15.45 -10.42 -7.44
CA TYR A 282 -16.60 -10.05 -6.63
C TYR A 282 -16.43 -8.65 -6.06
N VAL A 283 -17.54 -8.01 -5.71
CA VAL A 283 -17.54 -6.74 -4.99
C VAL A 283 -18.40 -6.82 -3.75
N SER A 284 -18.03 -6.11 -2.70
CA SER A 284 -18.84 -5.93 -1.50
C SER A 284 -18.85 -4.46 -1.09
N ASN A 285 -19.75 -4.08 -0.19
CA ASN A 285 -19.62 -2.77 0.45
C ASN A 285 -18.36 -2.72 1.35
N LEU A 286 -17.99 -1.55 1.85
CA LEU A 286 -16.79 -1.37 2.68
C LEU A 286 -16.81 -2.15 4.01
N GLU A 287 -17.97 -2.63 4.44
CA GLU A 287 -18.13 -3.47 5.63
C GLU A 287 -17.89 -4.96 5.33
N GLY A 288 -17.66 -5.31 4.05
CA GLY A 288 -17.52 -6.70 3.61
C GLY A 288 -18.85 -7.46 3.53
N THR A 289 -19.99 -6.76 3.45
CA THR A 289 -21.32 -7.37 3.27
C THR A 289 -21.89 -7.05 1.88
N ASP A 290 -23.05 -7.60 1.55
CA ASP A 290 -23.70 -7.45 0.22
C ASP A 290 -22.79 -7.88 -0.95
N ILE A 291 -22.10 -9.01 -0.80
CA ILE A 291 -21.18 -9.54 -1.81
C ILE A 291 -21.95 -9.86 -3.09
N LYS A 292 -21.47 -9.34 -4.23
CA LYS A 292 -22.01 -9.55 -5.56
C LYS A 292 -20.91 -10.00 -6.51
N LYS A 293 -21.23 -11.02 -7.30
CA LYS A 293 -20.41 -11.48 -8.41
C LYS A 293 -20.38 -10.43 -9.52
N LEU A 294 -19.19 -10.13 -10.04
CA LEU A 294 -19.04 -9.33 -11.26
C LEU A 294 -19.26 -10.21 -12.50
N PRO A 295 -19.81 -9.66 -13.60
CA PRO A 295 -19.99 -10.39 -14.85
C PRO A 295 -18.68 -10.48 -15.67
N ILE A 296 -17.53 -10.59 -15.00
CA ILE A 296 -16.22 -10.82 -15.61
C ILE A 296 -15.83 -12.27 -15.38
N VAL A 297 -15.68 -13.02 -16.47
CA VAL A 297 -15.23 -14.41 -16.43
C VAL A 297 -13.71 -14.45 -16.47
N ILE A 298 -13.11 -15.09 -15.47
CA ILE A 298 -11.67 -15.29 -15.37
C ILE A 298 -11.40 -16.78 -15.64
N ASN A 299 -10.71 -17.10 -16.74
CA ASN A 299 -10.50 -18.50 -17.15
C ASN A 299 -9.15 -19.07 -16.72
N PHE A 300 -8.32 -18.26 -16.07
CA PHE A 300 -7.03 -18.67 -15.53
C PHE A 300 -6.73 -17.86 -14.28
N ILE A 301 -6.11 -18.46 -13.28
CA ILE A 301 -5.68 -17.75 -12.07
C ILE A 301 -4.94 -16.45 -12.44
N SER A 302 -5.48 -15.32 -12.01
CA SER A 302 -5.06 -13.99 -12.44
C SER A 302 -4.97 -13.05 -11.26
N ASN A 303 -3.96 -12.19 -11.26
CA ASN A 303 -3.96 -11.02 -10.39
C ASN A 303 -5.00 -10.02 -10.91
N ILE A 304 -5.73 -9.44 -9.98
CA ILE A 304 -6.75 -8.43 -10.25
C ILE A 304 -6.26 -7.09 -9.73
N TYR A 305 -6.20 -6.10 -10.60
CA TYR A 305 -5.87 -4.71 -10.25
C TYR A 305 -7.04 -3.82 -10.66
N THR A 306 -7.16 -2.65 -10.05
CA THR A 306 -8.23 -1.71 -10.36
C THR A 306 -7.84 -0.29 -10.02
N ASP A 307 -8.50 0.65 -10.69
CA ASP A 307 -8.60 2.06 -10.31
C ASP A 307 -10.07 2.49 -10.42
N ASP A 308 -10.35 3.80 -10.42
CA ASP A 308 -11.71 4.33 -10.49
C ASP A 308 -12.39 4.15 -11.86
N LYS A 309 -11.66 3.76 -12.92
CA LYS A 309 -12.15 3.66 -14.30
C LYS A 309 -12.10 2.26 -14.88
N TYR A 310 -11.15 1.44 -14.46
CA TYR A 310 -10.87 0.15 -15.10
C TYR A 310 -10.58 -0.96 -14.08
N ILE A 311 -10.81 -2.19 -14.55
CA ILE A 311 -10.36 -3.44 -13.92
C ILE A 311 -9.35 -4.08 -14.85
N TYR A 312 -8.20 -4.47 -14.30
CA TYR A 312 -7.10 -5.10 -15.03
C TYR A 312 -6.91 -6.53 -14.54
N LEU A 313 -6.88 -7.46 -15.48
CA LEU A 313 -6.67 -8.88 -15.21
C LEU A 313 -5.38 -9.35 -15.87
N ARG A 314 -4.44 -9.87 -15.08
CA ARG A 314 -3.18 -10.43 -15.58
C ARG A 314 -3.00 -11.86 -15.07
N PRO A 315 -2.82 -12.86 -15.96
CA PRO A 315 -2.47 -14.23 -15.57
C PRO A 315 -1.28 -14.26 -14.60
N VAL A 316 -1.37 -15.07 -13.55
CA VAL A 316 -0.27 -15.22 -12.58
C VAL A 316 0.89 -15.95 -13.26
N GLU A 317 1.98 -15.21 -13.49
CA GLU A 317 3.12 -15.65 -14.28
C GLU A 317 3.76 -16.95 -13.76
N THR A 318 3.85 -17.13 -12.43
CA THR A 318 4.42 -18.32 -11.80
C THR A 318 3.69 -19.61 -12.21
N TYR A 319 2.36 -19.56 -12.35
CA TYR A 319 1.57 -20.72 -12.76
C TYR A 319 1.53 -20.88 -14.28
N ARG A 320 1.42 -19.77 -15.02
CA ARG A 320 1.40 -19.75 -16.49
C ARG A 320 2.65 -20.38 -17.12
N ARG A 321 3.80 -20.33 -16.44
CA ARG A 321 5.07 -20.93 -16.90
C ARG A 321 5.11 -22.44 -16.90
N LYS A 322 4.19 -23.13 -16.24
CA LYS A 322 4.15 -24.58 -16.29
C LYS A 322 3.83 -25.03 -17.72
N ASP A 323 4.49 -26.08 -18.19
CA ASP A 323 4.36 -26.57 -19.58
C ASP A 323 2.89 -26.80 -20.00
N GLU A 324 2.07 -27.30 -19.06
CA GLU A 324 0.63 -27.55 -19.23
C GLU A 324 -0.21 -26.29 -19.51
N TYR A 325 0.29 -25.10 -19.17
CA TYR A 325 -0.38 -23.80 -19.41
C TYR A 325 0.35 -22.91 -20.42
N SER A 326 1.26 -23.48 -21.21
CA SER A 326 2.01 -22.75 -22.23
C SER A 326 1.12 -22.12 -23.33
N HIS A 327 -0.12 -22.59 -23.48
CA HIS A 327 -1.14 -21.99 -24.36
C HIS A 327 -1.76 -20.70 -23.82
N ILE A 328 -1.64 -20.44 -22.51
CA ILE A 328 -2.14 -19.21 -21.88
C ILE A 328 -1.20 -18.06 -22.22
N LYS A 329 -1.74 -17.07 -22.95
CA LYS A 329 -1.00 -15.86 -23.33
C LYS A 329 -0.67 -15.02 -22.09
N ASN A 330 0.53 -14.44 -22.08
CA ASN A 330 0.91 -13.44 -21.08
C ASN A 330 0.38 -12.07 -21.52
N GLU A 331 -0.91 -11.85 -21.37
CA GLU A 331 -1.59 -10.60 -21.73
C GLU A 331 -2.33 -10.04 -20.51
N MET A 332 -2.36 -8.71 -20.39
CA MET A 332 -3.23 -8.03 -19.43
C MET A 332 -4.51 -7.60 -20.14
N ALA A 333 -5.65 -8.08 -19.66
CA ALA A 333 -6.97 -7.69 -20.16
C ALA A 333 -7.51 -6.50 -19.36
N ILE A 334 -8.11 -5.52 -20.04
CA ILE A 334 -8.62 -4.28 -19.45
C ILE A 334 -10.12 -4.21 -19.67
N TYR A 335 -10.87 -4.04 -18.58
CA TYR A 335 -12.34 -3.93 -18.58
C TYR A 335 -12.77 -2.55 -18.10
N ASP A 336 -13.80 -1.98 -18.73
CA ASP A 336 -14.48 -0.78 -18.23
C ASP A 336 -15.40 -1.10 -17.03
N LEU A 337 -16.05 -0.07 -16.48
CA LEU A 337 -16.97 -0.20 -15.34
C LEU A 337 -18.29 -0.88 -15.70
N GLU A 338 -18.63 -0.93 -16.98
CA GLU A 338 -19.72 -1.72 -17.56
C GLU A 338 -19.31 -3.18 -17.82
N TYR A 339 -18.06 -3.55 -17.48
CA TYR A 339 -17.47 -4.88 -17.60
C TYR A 339 -17.26 -5.36 -19.04
N ASN A 340 -17.18 -4.44 -19.99
CA ASN A 340 -16.78 -4.75 -21.36
C ASN A 340 -15.26 -4.81 -21.43
N LEU A 341 -14.72 -5.79 -22.15
CA LEU A 341 -13.31 -5.81 -22.52
C LEU A 341 -13.03 -4.67 -23.51
N VAL A 342 -12.21 -3.69 -23.10
CA VAL A 342 -11.90 -2.51 -23.91
C VAL A 342 -10.52 -2.55 -24.54
N ASP A 343 -9.56 -3.26 -23.92
CA ASP A 343 -8.20 -3.40 -24.47
C ASP A 343 -7.45 -4.62 -23.90
N LYS A 344 -6.31 -4.95 -24.53
CA LYS A 344 -5.38 -6.01 -24.14
C LYS A 344 -3.94 -5.55 -24.39
N VAL A 345 -3.07 -5.75 -23.40
CA VAL A 345 -1.64 -5.40 -23.48
C VAL A 345 -0.79 -6.66 -23.46
N ASP A 346 0.17 -6.77 -24.38
CA ASP A 346 1.16 -7.86 -24.36
C ASP A 346 2.14 -7.64 -23.20
N MET A 347 2.19 -8.62 -22.28
CA MET A 347 3.04 -8.60 -21.10
C MET A 347 4.24 -9.52 -21.26
N SER A 348 4.47 -10.08 -22.46
CA SER A 348 5.53 -11.05 -22.74
C SER A 348 6.95 -10.51 -22.51
N LYS A 349 7.14 -9.18 -22.49
CA LYS A 349 8.41 -8.54 -22.09
C LYS A 349 8.75 -8.79 -20.62
N TYR A 350 7.73 -8.89 -19.75
CA TYR A 350 7.88 -8.93 -18.29
C TYR A 350 8.00 -10.36 -17.76
N ILE A 351 9.08 -11.03 -18.18
CA ILE A 351 9.40 -12.40 -17.78
C ILE A 351 10.21 -12.35 -16.48
N GLY A 352 9.56 -12.54 -15.33
CA GLY A 352 10.26 -12.81 -14.07
C GLY A 352 9.52 -12.22 -12.89
N ILE A 353 10.29 -11.65 -11.96
CA ILE A 353 9.73 -10.85 -10.88
C ILE A 353 9.24 -9.54 -11.50
N SER A 354 7.92 -9.36 -11.55
CA SER A 354 7.30 -8.12 -11.98
C SER A 354 6.09 -7.80 -11.11
N GLN A 355 5.84 -6.52 -10.89
CA GLN A 355 4.82 -5.99 -10.00
C GLN A 355 4.11 -4.85 -10.71
N LEU A 356 2.83 -5.04 -10.98
CA LEU A 356 1.97 -4.01 -11.56
C LEU A 356 1.45 -3.10 -10.45
N VAL A 357 1.33 -1.82 -10.75
CA VAL A 357 0.72 -0.80 -9.89
C VAL A 357 -0.31 -0.05 -10.72
N SER A 358 -1.58 -0.10 -10.31
CA SER A 358 -2.67 0.56 -11.05
C SER A 358 -2.35 2.02 -11.33
N GLY A 359 -1.83 2.76 -10.35
CA GLY A 359 -1.55 4.19 -10.49
C GLY A 359 -2.84 5.03 -10.52
N ASP A 360 -2.72 6.29 -10.91
CA ASP A 360 -3.84 7.25 -10.97
C ASP A 360 -4.61 7.18 -12.30
N ASP A 361 -5.41 8.20 -12.57
CA ASP A 361 -6.22 8.33 -13.78
C ASP A 361 -5.43 8.38 -15.09
N ASP A 362 -4.15 8.74 -15.05
CA ASP A 362 -3.33 9.02 -16.23
C ASP A 362 -2.35 7.87 -16.51
N TYR A 363 -1.69 7.33 -15.48
CA TYR A 363 -0.64 6.33 -15.70
C TYR A 363 -0.77 5.11 -14.80
N MET A 364 -0.32 3.98 -15.35
CA MET A 364 -0.05 2.72 -14.63
C MET A 364 1.44 2.41 -14.70
N PHE A 365 1.97 1.69 -13.72
CA PHE A 365 3.39 1.36 -13.66
C PHE A 365 3.63 -0.14 -13.55
N ILE A 366 4.73 -0.61 -14.11
CA ILE A 366 5.23 -1.97 -13.88
C ILE A 366 6.69 -1.92 -13.45
N PHE A 367 6.95 -2.46 -12.27
CA PHE A 367 8.29 -2.69 -11.76
C PHE A 367 8.70 -4.08 -12.17
N TYR A 368 9.90 -4.24 -12.72
CA TYR A 368 10.39 -5.54 -13.14
C TYR A 368 11.91 -5.62 -13.04
N THR A 369 12.44 -6.83 -13.07
CA THR A 369 13.87 -7.04 -13.10
C THR A 369 14.30 -7.46 -14.51
N THR A 370 15.26 -6.75 -15.12
CA THR A 370 15.82 -7.12 -16.45
C THR A 370 16.81 -8.28 -16.34
N ASP A 371 17.46 -8.41 -15.18
CA ASP A 371 18.28 -9.54 -14.77
C ASP A 371 18.03 -9.84 -13.26
N LEU A 372 18.90 -10.57 -12.55
CA LEU A 372 18.71 -10.86 -11.12
C LEU A 372 19.03 -9.67 -10.18
N THR A 373 19.53 -8.56 -10.73
CA THR A 373 20.14 -7.44 -9.99
C THR A 373 19.66 -6.06 -10.43
N THR A 374 19.19 -5.91 -11.66
CA THR A 374 18.83 -4.63 -12.27
C THR A 374 17.30 -4.45 -12.22
N PHE A 375 16.87 -3.33 -11.63
CA PHE A 375 15.46 -2.98 -11.47
C PHE A 375 15.08 -1.89 -12.46
N ALA A 376 14.07 -2.19 -13.28
CA ALA A 376 13.53 -1.27 -14.25
C ALA A 376 12.06 -0.96 -13.96
N ILE A 377 11.62 0.19 -14.46
CA ILE A 377 10.23 0.66 -14.36
C ILE A 377 9.79 1.07 -15.75
N ASP A 378 8.67 0.52 -16.18
CA ASP A 378 7.94 1.01 -17.36
C ASP A 378 6.59 1.60 -16.90
N TYR A 379 6.02 2.48 -17.72
CA TYR A 379 4.72 3.09 -17.49
C TYR A 379 3.79 2.91 -18.70
N LEU A 380 2.48 2.95 -18.45
CA LEU A 380 1.42 2.86 -19.45
C LEU A 380 0.58 4.14 -19.39
N ASP A 381 0.42 4.83 -20.53
CA ASP A 381 -0.50 5.99 -20.64
C ASP A 381 -1.94 5.48 -20.83
N LYS A 382 -2.79 5.69 -19.83
CA LYS A 382 -4.17 5.22 -19.83
C LYS A 382 -5.05 5.96 -20.83
N LYS A 383 -4.63 7.13 -21.34
CA LYS A 383 -5.35 7.82 -22.42
C LYS A 383 -5.30 7.03 -23.74
N GLU A 384 -4.37 6.10 -23.87
CA GLU A 384 -4.25 5.22 -25.05
C GLU A 384 -5.16 3.98 -24.97
N ILE A 385 -5.87 3.75 -23.86
CA ILE A 385 -6.79 2.61 -23.72
C ILE A 385 -7.92 2.70 -24.77
N GLY A 386 -8.09 1.62 -25.52
CA GLY A 386 -9.06 1.52 -26.62
C GLY A 386 -8.56 2.12 -27.94
N SER A 387 -7.32 2.63 -27.98
CA SER A 387 -6.71 3.15 -29.22
C SER A 387 -6.20 2.05 -30.15
N GLY A 388 -5.95 0.84 -29.62
CA GLY A 388 -5.34 -0.28 -30.33
C GLY A 388 -3.82 -0.26 -30.41
N ASN A 389 -3.16 0.76 -29.82
CA ASN A 389 -1.69 0.88 -29.75
C ASN A 389 -1.16 0.93 -28.30
N LEU A 390 -1.95 0.43 -27.34
CA LEU A 390 -1.63 0.51 -25.93
C LEU A 390 -0.38 -0.34 -25.60
N GLU A 391 0.69 0.32 -25.16
CA GLU A 391 1.95 -0.34 -24.80
C GLU A 391 2.65 0.34 -23.62
N PHE A 392 3.43 -0.44 -22.88
CA PHE A 392 4.29 0.08 -21.82
C PHE A 392 5.56 0.72 -22.40
N LYS A 393 5.86 1.92 -21.95
CA LYS A 393 7.02 2.75 -22.33
C LYS A 393 8.04 2.74 -21.20
N ASN A 394 9.32 2.75 -21.56
CA ASN A 394 10.39 2.77 -20.57
C ASN A 394 10.39 4.07 -19.76
N LEU A 395 10.61 3.95 -18.45
CA LEU A 395 10.77 5.08 -17.53
C LEU A 395 12.17 5.11 -16.92
N ILE A 396 12.56 4.05 -16.22
CA ILE A 396 13.83 3.92 -15.50
C ILE A 396 14.44 2.55 -15.85
N GLU A 397 15.75 2.50 -16.09
CA GLU A 397 16.53 1.28 -16.36
C GLU A 397 17.74 1.15 -15.44
#